data_AF-A0A6P7J839-F1
#
_entry.id   AF-A0A6P7J839-F1
#
_cell.length_a   1.000
_cell.length_b   1.000
_cell.length_c   1.000
_cell.angle_alpha   90.00
_cell.angle_beta   90.00
_cell.angle_gamma   90.00
#
_symmetry.space_group_name_H-M   'P 1'
#
loop_
_entity.id
_entity.type
_entity.pdbx_description
1 polymer ?
#
loop_
_entity_poly.entity_id
_entity_poly.type
_entity_poly.pdbx_seq_one_letter_code
_entity_poly.pdbx_strand_id
1 'polypeptide(L)'
;MSRWQSKRPPGSPAGSSTICSSPCPPHHNRHRRSPVTPEQLLHRGDDGRKMLHSGPTWKIRTDQVSVRAEDRTQRRPGACRRLQEPAGGCRSLQDPAGGCRRLQDPAGGCRVTDPRRTEANRFRPMDEAAAQHRKQLEEALQPLKEKLKVCGEVQVKFDQAAEHIKVQARRTERQFEKLHQFLAEEEEARMAALREEEEQKSGLMRKKMEALSREMAALSDTVRATEEELRAADVSFLHNYKAAVERVQRCPLLDDPQLPSGALIDQAKHLGNLTFNIWNKMKDMVSYSPLVLDPNTADPDLILSEDLTSMRRGRRQKLPDNPERSAQRKRDIWSGWWGMIFCKDKYGAKSPPAAVTDLSVQKKVQRIRVNLDWNRGKLSFSDADTNTHIHTFTHTFTERVFAFICNVDDDSLKILPVKVSVSVDQ
;
A
#
# COMPACT_ATOMS: atom_id res chain seq x y z
N MET A 1 31.68 17.70 19.05
CA MET A 1 31.38 18.36 17.76
C MET A 1 32.03 17.50 16.69
N SER A 2 31.28 16.70 15.92
CA SER A 2 30.67 17.14 14.67
C SER A 2 29.45 16.29 14.30
N ARG A 3 28.35 17.02 14.08
CA ARG A 3 27.01 16.62 13.67
C ARG A 3 26.99 16.67 12.14
N TRP A 4 26.52 15.62 11.45
CA TRP A 4 26.07 15.75 10.05
C TRP A 4 24.73 15.08 9.85
N GLN A 5 23.75 15.95 9.57
CA GLN A 5 22.35 15.69 9.28
C GLN A 5 22.23 15.32 7.80
N SER A 6 21.60 14.18 7.51
CA SER A 6 20.88 14.05 6.24
C SER A 6 19.55 14.79 6.40
N LYS A 7 19.50 16.05 5.95
CA LYS A 7 18.25 16.82 5.87
C LYS A 7 17.38 16.24 4.76
N ARG A 8 16.56 15.24 5.09
CA ARG A 8 15.18 15.20 4.60
C ARG A 8 14.31 15.73 5.74
N PRO A 9 13.35 16.64 5.50
CA PRO A 9 12.41 17.04 6.53
C PRO A 9 11.61 15.79 6.98
N PRO A 10 11.41 15.59 8.29
CA PRO A 10 10.54 14.53 8.78
C PRO A 10 9.15 14.69 8.15
N GLY A 11 8.67 13.64 7.47
CA GLY A 11 7.37 13.65 6.77
C GLY A 11 7.41 13.75 5.24
N SER A 12 8.59 13.74 4.61
CA SER A 12 8.67 13.61 3.14
C SER A 12 8.28 12.18 2.71
N PRO A 13 7.37 11.99 1.73
CA PRO A 13 7.01 10.66 1.25
C PRO A 13 8.24 9.92 0.72
N ALA A 14 8.26 8.59 0.89
CA ALA A 14 9.30 7.74 0.32
C ALA A 14 9.31 7.90 -1.21
N GLY A 15 10.50 7.77 -1.82
CA GLY A 15 10.60 7.83 -3.29
C GLY A 15 9.95 6.60 -3.92
N SER A 16 9.26 6.77 -5.05
CA SER A 16 8.76 5.65 -5.86
C SER A 16 9.86 5.12 -6.78
N SER A 17 9.89 3.79 -7.00
CA SER A 17 10.81 3.15 -7.95
C SER A 17 10.10 2.62 -9.19
N THR A 18 10.81 2.58 -10.32
CA THR A 18 10.41 1.92 -11.56
C THR A 18 10.96 0.49 -11.61
N ILE A 19 10.19 -0.50 -12.09
CA ILE A 19 10.54 -1.93 -11.95
C ILE A 19 10.28 -2.73 -13.23
N CYS A 20 11.24 -3.55 -13.71
CA CYS A 20 11.11 -4.32 -14.96
C CYS A 20 11.78 -5.72 -14.93
N SER A 21 11.44 -6.59 -15.88
CA SER A 21 11.98 -7.96 -16.09
C SER A 21 12.75 -8.11 -17.43
N SER A 22 13.53 -7.12 -17.86
CA SER A 22 14.24 -7.23 -19.16
C SER A 22 15.51 -8.10 -19.09
N PRO A 23 15.79 -8.98 -20.10
CA PRO A 23 17.06 -9.69 -20.19
C PRO A 23 18.24 -8.75 -20.56
N CYS A 24 19.43 -9.07 -20.05
CA CYS A 24 20.71 -8.45 -20.43
C CYS A 24 20.85 -8.40 -21.98
N PRO A 25 21.30 -7.28 -22.60
CA PRO A 25 21.56 -7.26 -24.04
C PRO A 25 22.68 -8.26 -24.39
N PRO A 26 22.60 -8.96 -25.53
CA PRO A 26 23.70 -9.81 -25.96
C PRO A 26 24.94 -8.95 -26.23
N HIS A 27 26.09 -9.38 -25.74
CA HIS A 27 27.38 -8.84 -26.15
C HIS A 27 27.48 -8.96 -27.68
N HIS A 28 27.76 -7.84 -28.36
CA HIS A 28 28.12 -7.86 -29.78
C HIS A 28 29.41 -8.67 -29.96
N ASN A 29 29.29 -9.93 -30.34
CA ASN A 29 30.38 -10.65 -31.00
C ASN A 29 30.27 -10.41 -32.50
N ARG A 30 31.15 -9.53 -33.01
CA ARG A 30 31.50 -9.50 -34.43
C ARG A 30 32.18 -10.83 -34.78
N HIS A 31 31.57 -11.65 -35.63
CA HIS A 31 32.33 -12.45 -36.59
C HIS A 31 31.61 -12.47 -37.93
N ARG A 32 32.31 -11.96 -38.95
CA ARG A 32 32.03 -12.20 -40.37
C ARG A 32 32.23 -13.69 -40.67
N ARG A 33 31.29 -14.30 -41.39
CA ARG A 33 31.51 -15.00 -42.69
C ARG A 33 30.15 -15.47 -43.25
N SER A 34 30.01 -15.30 -44.56
CA SER A 34 28.83 -15.58 -45.40
C SER A 34 28.72 -17.09 -45.76
N PRO A 35 27.85 -17.52 -46.71
CA PRO A 35 26.63 -18.29 -46.41
C PRO A 35 26.63 -19.72 -46.99
N VAL A 36 25.87 -20.66 -46.39
CA VAL A 36 25.45 -21.90 -47.07
C VAL A 36 24.05 -22.30 -46.59
N THR A 37 23.19 -22.61 -47.55
CA THR A 37 21.84 -23.23 -47.46
C THR A 37 21.88 -24.59 -48.21
N PRO A 38 20.84 -25.46 -48.19
CA PRO A 38 19.84 -25.82 -47.18
C PRO A 38 19.75 -27.38 -47.00
N GLU A 39 18.79 -27.84 -46.17
CA GLU A 39 18.16 -29.18 -46.10
C GLU A 39 18.45 -30.14 -44.91
N GLN A 40 17.34 -30.35 -44.15
CA GLN A 40 16.81 -31.60 -43.59
C GLN A 40 17.56 -32.32 -42.43
N LEU A 41 16.98 -32.29 -41.21
CA LEU A 41 16.21 -33.40 -40.59
C LEU A 41 16.13 -33.30 -39.04
N LEU A 42 15.00 -33.78 -38.53
CA LEU A 42 14.69 -34.24 -37.16
C LEU A 42 14.18 -33.21 -36.12
N HIS A 43 12.85 -33.06 -36.16
CA HIS A 43 12.01 -32.72 -35.01
C HIS A 43 11.95 -33.88 -33.99
N ARG A 44 12.57 -33.69 -32.83
CA ARG A 44 12.07 -33.99 -31.46
C ARG A 44 13.28 -34.11 -30.54
N GLY A 45 13.29 -33.28 -29.50
CA GLY A 45 14.32 -33.28 -28.48
C GLY A 45 14.03 -32.17 -27.51
N ASP A 46 13.12 -32.46 -26.59
CA ASP A 46 12.95 -31.75 -25.34
C ASP A 46 14.30 -31.75 -24.63
N ASP A 47 14.91 -30.58 -24.43
CA ASP A 47 16.07 -30.46 -23.55
C ASP A 47 16.10 -29.08 -22.90
N GLY A 48 15.71 -29.10 -21.62
CA GLY A 48 15.77 -27.98 -20.71
C GLY A 48 17.20 -27.46 -20.59
N ARG A 49 17.49 -26.35 -21.28
CA ARG A 49 18.57 -25.46 -20.86
C ARG A 49 18.11 -24.64 -19.66
N LYS A 50 18.52 -25.10 -18.47
CA LYS A 50 18.59 -24.30 -17.25
C LYS A 50 19.16 -22.92 -17.59
N MET A 51 18.34 -21.88 -17.41
CA MET A 51 18.79 -20.50 -17.42
C MET A 51 19.77 -20.34 -16.27
N LEU A 52 21.06 -20.20 -16.59
CA LEU A 52 22.11 -19.88 -15.63
C LEU A 52 21.82 -18.53 -14.97
N HIS A 53 21.90 -18.51 -13.64
CA HIS A 53 21.49 -17.43 -12.74
C HIS A 53 22.09 -16.07 -13.13
N SER A 54 21.24 -15.05 -13.12
CA SER A 54 21.45 -13.64 -13.47
C SER A 54 21.02 -12.76 -12.29
N GLY A 55 21.94 -12.47 -11.36
CA GLY A 55 21.56 -11.73 -10.16
C GLY A 55 21.16 -10.26 -10.40
N PRO A 56 20.96 -9.51 -9.33
CA PRO A 56 20.19 -8.26 -9.38
C PRO A 56 20.91 -7.09 -9.99
N THR A 57 20.14 -6.24 -10.68
CA THR A 57 20.64 -5.05 -11.37
C THR A 57 19.94 -3.79 -10.84
N TRP A 58 20.74 -2.80 -10.43
CA TRP A 58 20.30 -1.55 -9.82
C TRP A 58 20.60 -0.39 -10.76
N LYS A 59 19.58 0.40 -11.14
CA LYS A 59 19.74 1.53 -12.06
C LYS A 59 19.01 2.75 -11.51
N ILE A 60 19.33 3.91 -12.07
CA ILE A 60 18.76 5.20 -11.71
C ILE A 60 18.50 5.97 -13.01
N ARG A 61 17.31 6.58 -13.17
CA ARG A 61 16.81 7.18 -14.43
C ARG A 61 16.39 8.64 -14.25
N THR A 62 16.61 9.49 -15.24
CA THR A 62 15.86 10.76 -15.42
C THR A 62 14.67 10.63 -16.37
N ASP A 63 13.53 11.28 -16.07
CA ASP A 63 12.37 11.30 -16.95
C ASP A 63 12.33 12.52 -17.89
N GLN A 64 12.22 12.28 -19.19
CA GLN A 64 11.49 13.17 -20.08
C GLN A 64 10.01 12.75 -20.07
N VAL A 65 9.17 13.75 -19.75
CA VAL A 65 7.70 13.78 -19.77
C VAL A 65 7.00 13.07 -18.61
N SER A 66 6.69 13.88 -17.59
CA SER A 66 5.52 13.70 -16.71
C SER A 66 4.67 14.97 -16.81
N VAL A 67 3.56 14.94 -17.56
CA VAL A 67 2.57 16.02 -17.54
C VAL A 67 1.83 15.94 -16.22
N ARG A 68 2.07 16.94 -15.36
CA ARG A 68 1.32 17.15 -14.13
C ARG A 68 0.43 18.36 -14.35
N ALA A 69 -0.88 18.13 -14.45
CA ALA A 69 -1.83 19.22 -14.29
C ALA A 69 -1.86 19.56 -12.79
N GLU A 70 -1.37 20.74 -12.44
CA GLU A 70 -1.72 21.40 -11.18
C GLU A 70 -2.73 22.50 -11.51
N ASP A 71 -3.91 22.43 -10.90
CA ASP A 71 -4.52 23.66 -10.40
C ASP A 71 -5.03 23.41 -8.97
N ARG A 72 -4.76 24.40 -8.12
CA ARG A 72 -5.07 24.45 -6.70
C ARG A 72 -6.49 24.97 -6.54
N THR A 73 -7.25 24.34 -5.66
CA THR A 73 -8.02 25.13 -4.69
C THR A 73 -8.24 24.35 -3.40
N GLN A 74 -8.01 25.07 -2.30
CA GLN A 74 -8.08 24.64 -0.92
C GLN A 74 -9.46 24.08 -0.55
N ARG A 75 -9.48 22.99 0.24
CA ARG A 75 -10.33 22.82 1.43
C ARG A 75 -9.91 21.57 2.23
N ARG A 76 -9.73 21.73 3.54
CA ARG A 76 -9.67 20.69 4.60
C ARG A 76 -10.94 20.84 5.46
N PRO A 77 -11.28 19.90 6.37
CA PRO A 77 -11.77 18.55 6.10
C PRO A 77 -13.14 18.33 6.78
N GLY A 78 -13.96 17.38 6.32
CA GLY A 78 -15.23 17.12 6.99
C GLY A 78 -15.95 15.86 6.54
N ALA A 79 -16.12 14.94 7.50
CA ALA A 79 -17.14 13.90 7.59
C ALA A 79 -17.23 12.85 6.47
N CYS A 80 -16.94 11.59 6.84
CA CYS A 80 -17.52 10.41 6.21
C CYS A 80 -19.04 10.57 6.08
N ARG A 81 -19.53 10.67 4.85
CA ARG A 81 -20.92 10.32 4.52
C ARG A 81 -20.90 9.23 3.46
N ARG A 82 -21.54 8.10 3.79
CA ARG A 82 -22.03 7.14 2.80
C ARG A 82 -22.80 7.90 1.74
N LEU A 83 -22.40 7.75 0.48
CA LEU A 83 -23.25 8.07 -0.65
C LEU A 83 -23.62 6.76 -1.33
N GLN A 84 -24.88 6.43 -1.14
CA GLN A 84 -25.62 5.38 -1.82
C GLN A 84 -26.19 6.02 -3.09
N GLU A 85 -25.60 5.64 -4.24
CA GLU A 85 -26.16 5.57 -5.62
C GLU A 85 -26.75 6.83 -6.31
N PRO A 86 -27.03 6.80 -7.63
CA PRO A 86 -26.27 6.23 -8.76
C PRO A 86 -26.21 7.21 -9.97
N ALA A 87 -25.27 7.05 -10.91
CA ALA A 87 -25.48 7.39 -12.33
C ALA A 87 -24.23 7.09 -13.17
N GLY A 88 -24.45 6.35 -14.26
CA GLY A 88 -23.44 6.06 -15.28
C GLY A 88 -23.67 4.72 -15.97
N GLY A 89 -24.89 4.18 -15.96
CA GLY A 89 -25.23 3.03 -16.77
C GLY A 89 -24.93 3.32 -18.24
N CYS A 90 -24.14 2.45 -18.88
CA CYS A 90 -24.12 2.32 -20.32
C CYS A 90 -25.56 2.29 -20.81
N ARG A 91 -25.97 3.31 -21.58
CA ARG A 91 -27.25 3.26 -22.28
C ARG A 91 -27.15 2.11 -23.29
N SER A 92 -27.75 0.99 -22.93
CA SER A 92 -28.14 -0.05 -23.88
C SER A 92 -28.90 0.62 -25.01
N LEU A 93 -28.43 0.47 -26.25
CA LEU A 93 -29.23 0.80 -27.42
C LEU A 93 -30.47 -0.11 -27.38
N GLN A 94 -31.61 0.48 -27.03
CA GLN A 94 -32.93 -0.09 -27.30
C GLN A 94 -33.21 0.09 -28.79
N ASP A 95 -33.47 -1.00 -29.50
CA ASP A 95 -34.08 -0.97 -30.82
C ASP A 95 -35.49 -0.36 -30.72
N PRO A 96 -35.87 0.62 -31.55
CA PRO A 96 -37.26 0.91 -31.76
C PRO A 96 -37.78 0.04 -32.91
N ALA A 97 -38.55 -0.99 -32.56
CA ALA A 97 -39.58 -1.53 -33.44
C ALA A 97 -40.66 -0.45 -33.64
N GLY A 98 -40.79 0.05 -34.86
CA GLY A 98 -41.84 0.98 -35.26
C GLY A 98 -42.21 0.73 -36.72
N GLY A 99 -43.20 -0.13 -36.94
CA GLY A 99 -43.75 -0.37 -38.27
C GLY A 99 -44.54 0.83 -38.79
N CYS A 100 -44.45 1.09 -40.10
CA CYS A 100 -45.49 1.82 -40.81
C CYS A 100 -45.61 1.36 -42.27
N ARG A 101 -46.72 0.66 -42.50
CA ARG A 101 -47.59 0.52 -43.70
C ARG A 101 -46.98 0.47 -45.10
N ARG A 102 -47.34 -0.62 -45.79
CA ARG A 102 -47.32 -0.76 -47.26
C ARG A 102 -48.04 0.42 -47.91
N LEU A 103 -47.36 1.06 -48.86
CA LEU A 103 -47.98 1.75 -49.98
C LEU A 103 -47.54 1.00 -51.25
N GLN A 104 -48.51 0.41 -51.93
CA GLN A 104 -48.34 -0.13 -53.29
C GLN A 104 -48.30 1.04 -54.27
N ASP A 105 -47.22 1.08 -55.08
CA ASP A 105 -47.08 1.45 -56.50
C ASP A 105 -47.77 2.73 -57.07
N PRO A 106 -47.07 3.51 -57.94
CA PRO A 106 -46.84 3.03 -59.31
C PRO A 106 -45.43 3.23 -59.87
N ALA A 107 -45.12 2.38 -60.86
CA ALA A 107 -44.04 2.57 -61.82
C ALA A 107 -44.09 3.98 -62.44
N GLY A 108 -43.13 4.81 -62.06
CA GLY A 108 -42.95 6.15 -62.61
C GLY A 108 -41.51 6.60 -62.37
N GLY A 109 -40.68 6.56 -63.40
CA GLY A 109 -39.27 6.93 -63.31
C GLY A 109 -39.11 8.41 -62.93
N CYS A 110 -38.68 8.67 -61.70
CA CYS A 110 -38.24 10.00 -61.27
C CYS A 110 -36.77 10.22 -61.68
N ARG A 111 -36.55 11.10 -62.66
CA ARG A 111 -35.23 11.60 -63.05
C ARG A 111 -34.80 12.70 -62.07
N VAL A 112 -33.71 12.47 -61.32
CA VAL A 112 -33.00 13.55 -60.61
C VAL A 112 -31.99 14.16 -61.60
N THR A 113 -32.07 15.47 -61.85
CA THR A 113 -31.17 16.18 -62.77
C THR A 113 -30.18 17.06 -61.98
N ASP A 114 -28.88 16.88 -62.24
CA ASP A 114 -27.81 17.80 -61.85
C ASP A 114 -27.56 18.78 -63.02
N PRO A 115 -27.63 20.11 -62.83
CA PRO A 115 -27.57 21.07 -63.92
C PRO A 115 -26.12 21.49 -64.26
N ARG A 116 -25.24 20.56 -64.66
CA ARG A 116 -23.96 20.89 -65.33
C ARG A 116 -23.55 19.83 -66.38
N ARG A 117 -23.96 20.09 -67.65
CA ARG A 117 -23.47 19.71 -69.03
C ARG A 117 -22.32 18.66 -69.17
N THR A 118 -22.17 17.81 -70.21
CA THR A 118 -22.74 17.60 -71.57
C THR A 118 -22.23 16.25 -72.13
N GLU A 119 -22.99 15.61 -73.03
CA GLU A 119 -22.58 14.63 -74.07
C GLU A 119 -21.88 13.30 -73.67
N ALA A 120 -22.68 12.36 -73.15
CA ALA A 120 -22.71 10.91 -73.46
C ALA A 120 -23.47 10.18 -72.34
N ASN A 121 -24.77 10.45 -72.18
CA ASN A 121 -25.56 9.85 -71.11
C ASN A 121 -25.95 8.41 -71.45
N ARG A 122 -25.04 7.47 -71.20
CA ARG A 122 -25.45 6.10 -70.86
C ARG A 122 -26.04 6.16 -69.45
N PHE A 123 -27.32 6.48 -69.36
CA PHE A 123 -28.06 6.44 -68.10
C PHE A 123 -27.89 5.05 -67.49
N ARG A 124 -27.34 4.99 -66.26
CA ARG A 124 -27.24 3.73 -65.54
C ARG A 124 -28.64 3.34 -65.04
N PRO A 125 -29.06 2.07 -65.20
CA PRO A 125 -30.26 1.56 -64.56
C PRO A 125 -30.23 1.88 -63.06
N MET A 126 -31.41 2.23 -62.50
CA MET A 126 -31.55 2.56 -61.08
C MET A 126 -30.96 1.45 -60.19
N ASP A 127 -31.12 0.20 -60.60
CA ASP A 127 -30.61 -0.96 -59.89
C ASP A 127 -29.06 -1.02 -59.84
N GLU A 128 -28.38 -0.60 -60.91
CA GLU A 128 -26.91 -0.54 -60.97
C GLU A 128 -26.37 0.61 -60.09
N ALA A 129 -27.00 1.78 -60.14
CA ALA A 129 -26.64 2.90 -59.28
C ALA A 129 -26.88 2.58 -57.79
N ALA A 130 -28.02 1.96 -57.48
CA ALA A 130 -28.34 1.52 -56.12
C ALA A 130 -27.39 0.40 -55.65
N ALA A 131 -27.02 -0.55 -56.52
CA ALA A 131 -26.05 -1.59 -56.18
C ALA A 131 -24.66 -1.01 -55.91
N GLN A 132 -24.21 -0.03 -56.70
CA GLN A 132 -22.95 0.67 -56.46
C GLN A 132 -22.97 1.42 -55.13
N HIS A 133 -24.04 2.17 -54.84
CA HIS A 133 -24.16 2.89 -53.58
C HIS A 133 -24.28 1.95 -52.37
N ARG A 134 -24.95 0.79 -52.51
CA ARG A 134 -24.96 -0.27 -51.48
C ARG A 134 -23.55 -0.79 -51.21
N LYS A 135 -22.76 -1.06 -52.26
CA LYS A 135 -21.37 -1.51 -52.12
C LYS A 135 -20.49 -0.44 -51.45
N GLN A 136 -20.62 0.83 -51.86
CA GLN A 136 -19.89 1.94 -51.24
C GLN A 136 -20.26 2.11 -49.76
N LEU A 137 -21.54 1.95 -49.42
CA LEU A 137 -22.00 1.98 -48.03
C LEU A 137 -21.47 0.79 -47.22
N GLU A 138 -21.42 -0.39 -47.81
CA GLU A 138 -20.87 -1.58 -47.16
C GLU A 138 -19.36 -1.44 -46.91
N GLU A 139 -18.60 -0.92 -47.88
CA GLU A 139 -17.18 -0.58 -47.73
C GLU A 139 -16.96 0.48 -46.63
N ALA A 140 -17.82 1.51 -46.56
CA ALA A 140 -17.78 2.52 -45.51
C ALA A 140 -18.19 2.00 -44.12
N LEU A 141 -19.02 0.95 -44.06
CA LEU A 141 -19.47 0.32 -42.81
C LEU A 141 -18.38 -0.60 -42.20
N GLN A 142 -17.49 -1.18 -43.01
CA GLN A 142 -16.45 -2.10 -42.50
C GLN A 142 -15.57 -1.47 -41.41
N PRO A 143 -15.00 -0.25 -41.57
CA PRO A 143 -14.24 0.41 -40.51
C PRO A 143 -15.05 0.63 -39.21
N LEU A 144 -16.36 0.82 -39.31
CA LEU A 144 -17.23 0.99 -38.14
C LEU A 144 -17.43 -0.34 -37.39
N LYS A 145 -17.60 -1.46 -38.11
CA LYS A 145 -17.65 -2.81 -37.52
C LYS A 145 -16.34 -3.16 -36.83
N GLU A 146 -15.20 -2.84 -37.45
CA GLU A 146 -13.87 -3.02 -36.85
C GLU A 146 -13.69 -2.15 -35.60
N LYS A 147 -14.05 -0.86 -35.66
CA LYS A 147 -14.02 0.03 -34.49
C LYS A 147 -14.91 -0.48 -33.36
N LEU A 148 -16.10 -1.00 -33.65
CA LEU A 148 -16.99 -1.57 -32.63
C LEU A 148 -16.35 -2.76 -31.93
N LYS A 149 -15.69 -3.65 -32.68
CA LYS A 149 -14.93 -4.77 -32.10
C LYS A 149 -13.82 -4.29 -31.17
N VAL A 150 -13.04 -3.30 -31.61
CA VAL A 150 -11.98 -2.68 -30.78
C VAL A 150 -12.57 -2.04 -29.52
N CYS A 151 -13.69 -1.32 -29.63
CA CYS A 151 -14.38 -0.73 -28.48
C CYS A 151 -14.81 -1.81 -27.47
N GLY A 152 -15.32 -2.95 -27.93
CA GLY A 152 -15.66 -4.08 -27.05
C GLY A 152 -14.44 -4.65 -26.32
N GLU A 153 -13.30 -4.80 -27.01
CA GLU A 153 -12.05 -5.23 -26.38
C GLU A 153 -11.52 -4.23 -25.33
N VAL A 154 -11.66 -2.92 -25.61
CA VAL A 154 -11.28 -1.86 -24.67
C VAL A 154 -12.20 -1.83 -23.45
N GLN A 155 -13.49 -2.07 -23.63
CA GLN A 155 -14.45 -2.15 -22.52
C GLN A 155 -14.04 -3.21 -21.50
N VAL A 156 -13.71 -4.43 -21.97
CA VAL A 156 -13.24 -5.51 -21.09
C VAL A 156 -11.96 -5.12 -20.33
N LYS A 157 -11.04 -4.38 -20.97
CA LYS A 157 -9.83 -3.87 -20.30
C LYS A 157 -10.16 -2.84 -19.22
N PHE A 158 -11.13 -1.97 -19.45
CA PHE A 158 -11.59 -1.02 -18.43
C PHE A 158 -12.27 -1.71 -17.25
N ASP A 159 -13.08 -2.73 -17.49
CA ASP A 159 -13.70 -3.52 -16.41
C ASP A 159 -12.63 -4.22 -15.56
N GLN A 160 -11.61 -4.81 -16.19
CA GLN A 160 -10.45 -5.39 -15.48
C GLN A 160 -9.68 -4.36 -14.66
N ALA A 161 -9.48 -3.15 -15.21
CA ALA A 161 -8.81 -2.07 -14.50
C ALA A 161 -9.63 -1.60 -13.29
N ALA A 162 -10.95 -1.48 -13.43
CA ALA A 162 -11.84 -1.11 -12.33
C ALA A 162 -11.80 -2.13 -11.17
N GLU A 163 -11.82 -3.43 -11.47
CA GLU A 163 -11.66 -4.47 -10.45
C GLU A 163 -10.27 -4.42 -9.79
N HIS A 164 -9.22 -4.18 -10.57
CA HIS A 164 -7.87 -4.03 -10.02
C HIS A 164 -7.76 -2.82 -9.08
N ILE A 165 -8.39 -1.68 -9.43
CA ILE A 165 -8.43 -0.49 -8.58
C ILE A 165 -9.07 -0.83 -7.22
N LYS A 166 -10.17 -1.60 -7.20
CA LYS A 166 -10.80 -2.06 -5.95
C LYS A 166 -9.85 -2.93 -5.11
N VAL A 167 -9.12 -3.84 -5.74
CA VAL A 167 -8.14 -4.70 -5.03
C VAL A 167 -6.99 -3.86 -4.45
N GLN A 168 -6.48 -2.87 -5.19
CA GLN A 168 -5.45 -1.94 -4.70
C GLN A 168 -5.94 -1.10 -3.53
N ALA A 169 -7.17 -0.58 -3.60
CA ALA A 169 -7.79 0.18 -2.52
C ALA A 169 -7.85 -0.67 -1.23
N ARG A 170 -8.43 -1.88 -1.32
CA ARG A 170 -8.54 -2.80 -0.18
C ARG A 170 -7.18 -3.18 0.41
N ARG A 171 -6.16 -3.41 -0.43
CA ARG A 171 -4.80 -3.72 0.04
C ARG A 171 -4.18 -2.55 0.81
N THR A 172 -4.48 -1.33 0.40
CA THR A 172 -4.01 -0.11 1.08
C THR A 172 -4.74 0.06 2.41
N GLU A 173 -6.05 -0.16 2.44
CA GLU A 173 -6.88 -0.13 3.67
C GLU A 173 -6.38 -1.11 4.73
N ARG A 174 -5.99 -2.33 4.33
CA ARG A 174 -5.42 -3.34 5.26
C ARG A 174 -4.19 -2.88 6.03
N GLN A 175 -3.39 -1.94 5.49
CA GLN A 175 -2.25 -1.41 6.26
C GLN A 175 -2.71 -0.56 7.45
N PHE A 176 -3.83 0.17 7.29
CA PHE A 176 -4.44 0.92 8.39
C PHE A 176 -5.13 0.00 9.40
N GLU A 177 -5.78 -1.07 8.93
CA GLU A 177 -6.39 -2.08 9.82
C GLU A 177 -5.36 -2.67 10.79
N LYS A 178 -4.14 -2.98 10.34
CA LYS A 178 -3.05 -3.46 11.22
C LYS A 178 -2.69 -2.46 12.31
N LEU A 179 -2.67 -1.16 11.99
CA LEU A 179 -2.38 -0.11 12.97
C LEU A 179 -3.54 0.05 13.97
N HIS A 180 -4.78 0.00 13.49
CA HIS A 180 -5.95 0.05 14.36
C HIS A 180 -6.01 -1.15 15.31
N GLN A 181 -5.70 -2.34 14.82
CA GLN A 181 -5.64 -3.56 15.63
C GLN A 181 -4.63 -3.42 16.77
N PHE A 182 -3.42 -2.95 16.49
CA PHE A 182 -2.42 -2.70 17.53
C PHE A 182 -2.89 -1.72 18.61
N LEU A 183 -3.50 -0.60 18.19
CA LEU A 183 -4.00 0.39 19.14
C LEU A 183 -5.13 -0.16 20.00
N ALA A 184 -6.03 -0.97 19.40
CA ALA A 184 -7.11 -1.63 20.10
C ALA A 184 -6.58 -2.62 21.15
N GLU A 185 -5.55 -3.41 20.82
CA GLU A 185 -4.92 -4.36 21.75
C GLU A 185 -4.24 -3.63 22.93
N GLU A 186 -3.54 -2.52 22.67
CA GLU A 186 -2.93 -1.70 23.73
C GLU A 186 -3.96 -1.02 24.62
N GLU A 187 -5.07 -0.54 24.03
CA GLU A 187 -6.21 0.02 24.77
C GLU A 187 -6.89 -1.04 25.64
N GLU A 188 -7.21 -2.21 25.06
CA GLU A 188 -7.87 -3.31 25.76
C GLU A 188 -7.02 -3.80 26.94
N ALA A 189 -5.72 -4.03 26.72
CA ALA A 189 -4.80 -4.44 27.78
C ALA A 189 -4.76 -3.42 28.93
N ARG A 190 -4.80 -2.12 28.62
CA ARG A 190 -4.83 -1.05 29.63
C ARG A 190 -6.15 -1.01 30.38
N MET A 191 -7.27 -1.10 29.65
CA MET A 191 -8.61 -1.10 30.23
C MET A 191 -8.82 -2.31 31.13
N ALA A 192 -8.30 -3.48 30.75
CA ALA A 192 -8.33 -4.68 31.58
C ALA A 192 -7.56 -4.48 32.90
N ALA A 193 -6.33 -3.96 32.83
CA ALA A 193 -5.52 -3.68 34.03
C ALA A 193 -6.18 -2.63 34.97
N LEU A 194 -6.86 -1.63 34.41
CA LEU A 194 -7.61 -0.65 35.18
C LEU A 194 -8.82 -1.28 35.90
N ARG A 195 -9.61 -2.09 35.18
CA ARG A 195 -10.78 -2.78 35.75
C ARG A 195 -10.40 -3.75 36.86
N GLU A 196 -9.30 -4.48 36.68
CA GLU A 196 -8.79 -5.38 37.73
C GLU A 196 -8.41 -4.59 39.00
N GLU A 197 -7.72 -3.46 38.85
CA GLU A 197 -7.37 -2.60 39.98
C GLU A 197 -8.59 -1.99 40.67
N GLU A 198 -9.59 -1.56 39.90
CA GLU A 198 -10.87 -1.08 40.41
C GLU A 198 -11.59 -2.16 41.23
N GLU A 199 -11.69 -3.39 40.71
CA GLU A 199 -12.34 -4.51 41.39
C GLU A 199 -11.60 -4.86 42.69
N GLN A 200 -10.28 -4.90 42.67
CA GLN A 200 -9.46 -5.14 43.86
C GLN A 200 -9.70 -4.06 44.94
N LYS A 201 -9.69 -2.78 44.56
CA LYS A 201 -9.82 -1.65 45.49
C LYS A 201 -11.25 -1.49 46.03
N SER A 202 -12.24 -1.62 45.17
CA SER A 202 -13.67 -1.61 45.57
C SER A 202 -14.01 -2.81 46.44
N GLY A 203 -13.51 -4.00 46.11
CA GLY A 203 -13.68 -5.22 46.90
C GLY A 203 -13.07 -5.12 48.29
N LEU A 204 -11.89 -4.51 48.42
CA LEU A 204 -11.28 -4.21 49.72
C LEU A 204 -12.13 -3.24 50.54
N MET A 205 -12.62 -2.18 49.91
CA MET A 205 -13.46 -1.18 50.58
C MET A 205 -14.76 -1.78 51.11
N ARG A 206 -15.41 -2.64 50.31
CA ARG A 206 -16.62 -3.36 50.72
C ARG A 206 -16.36 -4.21 51.98
N LYS A 207 -15.28 -5.01 51.99
CA LYS A 207 -14.92 -5.84 53.16
C LYS A 207 -14.68 -5.00 54.41
N LYS A 208 -14.02 -3.85 54.27
CA LYS A 208 -13.83 -2.91 55.39
C LYS A 208 -15.15 -2.33 55.88
N MET A 209 -16.05 -1.96 54.98
CA MET A 209 -17.37 -1.43 55.35
C MET A 209 -18.22 -2.48 56.07
N GLU A 210 -18.15 -3.75 55.65
CA GLU A 210 -18.81 -4.87 56.33
C GLU A 210 -18.20 -5.17 57.71
N ALA A 211 -16.88 -5.05 57.87
CA ALA A 211 -16.24 -5.16 59.18
C ALA A 211 -16.68 -4.03 60.12
N LEU A 212 -16.62 -2.78 59.64
CA LEU A 212 -17.04 -1.62 60.41
C LEU A 212 -18.53 -1.68 60.78
N SER A 213 -19.38 -2.12 59.86
CA SER A 213 -20.82 -2.28 60.13
C SER A 213 -21.10 -3.32 61.21
N ARG A 214 -20.32 -4.42 61.25
CA ARG A 214 -20.41 -5.42 62.33
C ARG A 214 -19.93 -4.87 63.68
N GLU A 215 -18.86 -4.10 63.68
CA GLU A 215 -18.35 -3.43 64.88
C GLU A 215 -19.36 -2.41 65.42
N MET A 216 -19.95 -1.59 64.54
CA MET A 216 -21.01 -0.64 64.90
C MET A 216 -22.24 -1.33 65.48
N ALA A 217 -22.66 -2.47 64.92
CA ALA A 217 -23.78 -3.26 65.44
C ALA A 217 -23.47 -3.81 66.85
N ALA A 218 -22.30 -4.40 67.05
CA ALA A 218 -21.88 -4.93 68.36
C ALA A 218 -21.77 -3.83 69.43
N LEU A 219 -21.25 -2.66 69.06
CA LEU A 219 -21.19 -1.49 69.94
C LEU A 219 -22.61 -0.99 70.28
N SER A 220 -23.47 -0.86 69.27
CA SER A 220 -24.87 -0.42 69.43
C SER A 220 -25.65 -1.36 70.35
N ASP A 221 -25.47 -2.67 70.21
CA ASP A 221 -26.11 -3.67 71.08
C ASP A 221 -25.64 -3.53 72.53
N THR A 222 -24.34 -3.28 72.74
CA THR A 222 -23.76 -3.06 74.07
C THR A 222 -24.30 -1.80 74.73
N VAL A 223 -24.37 -0.69 73.97
CA VAL A 223 -24.97 0.57 74.44
C VAL A 223 -26.43 0.36 74.82
N ARG A 224 -27.24 -0.23 73.93
CA ARG A 224 -28.66 -0.50 74.18
C ARG A 224 -28.87 -1.35 75.45
N ALA A 225 -28.17 -2.48 75.58
CA ALA A 225 -28.30 -3.36 76.74
C ALA A 225 -27.83 -2.72 78.06
N THR A 226 -26.93 -1.73 77.99
CA THR A 226 -26.48 -0.97 79.16
C THR A 226 -27.48 0.12 79.53
N GLU A 227 -28.03 0.83 78.54
CA GLU A 227 -29.09 1.81 78.77
C GLU A 227 -30.37 1.18 79.31
N GLU A 228 -30.73 -0.02 78.87
CA GLU A 228 -31.87 -0.78 79.42
C GLU A 228 -31.66 -1.12 80.89
N GLU A 229 -30.45 -1.55 81.28
CA GLU A 229 -30.12 -1.82 82.69
C GLU A 229 -30.17 -0.54 83.54
N LEU A 230 -29.71 0.60 82.99
CA LEU A 230 -29.78 1.90 83.66
C LEU A 230 -31.24 2.38 83.89
N ARG A 231 -32.20 1.89 83.10
CA ARG A 231 -33.64 2.18 83.27
C ARG A 231 -34.35 1.17 84.18
N ALA A 232 -33.66 0.12 84.65
CA ALA A 232 -34.26 -0.92 85.49
C ALA A 232 -34.57 -0.39 86.90
N ALA A 233 -35.53 -1.04 87.60
CA ALA A 233 -35.84 -0.70 88.99
C ALA A 233 -34.66 -0.99 89.93
N ASP A 234 -34.52 -0.21 91.00
CA ASP A 234 -33.33 -0.17 91.88
C ASP A 234 -32.82 -1.54 92.33
N VAL A 235 -33.71 -2.43 92.78
CA VAL A 235 -33.33 -3.78 93.25
C VAL A 235 -32.76 -4.64 92.10
N SER A 236 -33.35 -4.52 90.90
CA SER A 236 -32.90 -5.26 89.71
C SER A 236 -31.57 -4.70 89.19
N PHE A 237 -31.44 -3.37 89.17
CA PHE A 237 -30.20 -2.68 88.81
C PHE A 237 -29.05 -3.08 89.73
N LEU A 238 -29.24 -3.06 91.06
CA LEU A 238 -28.19 -3.46 92.01
C LEU A 238 -27.76 -4.92 91.86
N HIS A 239 -28.71 -5.82 91.56
CA HIS A 239 -28.42 -7.24 91.32
C HIS A 239 -27.57 -7.45 90.05
N ASN A 240 -27.79 -6.65 89.00
CA ASN A 240 -27.14 -6.81 87.70
C ASN A 240 -25.99 -5.83 87.43
N TYR A 241 -25.76 -4.85 88.32
CA TYR A 241 -24.76 -3.79 88.18
C TYR A 241 -23.38 -4.33 87.82
N LYS A 242 -22.93 -5.37 88.52
CA LYS A 242 -21.62 -5.99 88.27
C LYS A 242 -21.52 -6.56 86.85
N ALA A 243 -22.57 -7.23 86.38
CA ALA A 243 -22.60 -7.78 85.03
C ALA A 243 -22.65 -6.69 83.95
N ALA A 244 -23.37 -5.57 84.20
CA ALA A 244 -23.40 -4.42 83.30
C ALA A 244 -22.05 -3.72 83.17
N VAL A 245 -21.35 -3.52 84.30
CA VAL A 245 -19.98 -2.97 84.31
C VAL A 245 -19.02 -3.87 83.55
N GLU A 246 -19.08 -5.19 83.77
CA GLU A 246 -18.25 -6.15 83.02
C GLU A 246 -18.55 -6.13 81.51
N ARG A 247 -19.81 -5.94 81.09
CA ARG A 247 -20.19 -5.82 79.67
C ARG A 247 -19.56 -4.58 79.02
N VAL A 248 -19.63 -3.42 79.69
CA VAL A 248 -19.05 -2.17 79.19
C VAL A 248 -17.52 -2.25 79.15
N GLN A 249 -16.89 -2.81 80.19
CA GLN A 249 -15.43 -2.96 80.26
C GLN A 249 -14.87 -3.94 79.23
N ARG A 250 -15.66 -4.95 78.81
CA ARG A 250 -15.27 -5.86 77.73
C ARG A 250 -15.41 -5.26 76.34
N CYS A 251 -16.02 -4.08 76.20
CA CYS A 251 -16.16 -3.42 74.91
C CYS A 251 -14.79 -2.87 74.46
N PRO A 252 -14.25 -3.26 73.30
CA PRO A 252 -12.97 -2.74 72.83
C PRO A 252 -13.10 -1.25 72.53
N LEU A 253 -12.21 -0.42 73.08
CA LEU A 253 -11.96 0.94 72.57
C LEU A 253 -11.23 0.77 71.23
N LEU A 254 -12.00 0.73 70.14
CA LEU A 254 -11.47 0.62 68.79
C LEU A 254 -10.80 1.92 68.36
N ASP A 255 -9.69 1.81 67.64
CA ASP A 255 -9.11 2.94 66.92
C ASP A 255 -10.09 3.46 65.86
N ASP A 256 -10.05 4.77 65.61
CA ASP A 256 -10.90 5.40 64.59
C ASP A 256 -10.71 4.72 63.22
N PRO A 257 -11.78 4.36 62.50
CA PRO A 257 -11.68 3.69 61.20
C PRO A 257 -10.93 4.55 60.18
N GLN A 258 -9.77 4.07 59.72
CA GLN A 258 -8.95 4.77 58.73
C GLN A 258 -9.02 4.15 57.33
N LEU A 259 -8.94 5.03 56.33
CA LEU A 259 -8.74 4.63 54.94
C LEU A 259 -7.36 3.97 54.79
N PRO A 260 -7.26 2.75 54.25
CA PRO A 260 -5.96 2.12 54.03
C PRO A 260 -5.18 2.86 52.95
N SER A 261 -3.85 2.89 53.08
CA SER A 261 -2.97 3.40 52.02
C SER A 261 -3.21 2.63 50.71
N GLY A 262 -3.23 3.35 49.58
CA GLY A 262 -3.48 2.76 48.26
C GLY A 262 -4.95 2.40 47.98
N ALA A 263 -5.92 2.90 48.75
CA ALA A 263 -7.34 2.62 48.56
C ALA A 263 -7.93 3.12 47.23
N LEU A 264 -7.34 4.16 46.64
CA LEU A 264 -7.83 4.78 45.40
C LEU A 264 -7.02 4.32 44.19
N ILE A 265 -7.64 4.32 43.01
CA ILE A 265 -6.99 3.97 41.74
C ILE A 265 -5.74 4.82 41.51
N ASP A 266 -4.64 4.18 41.14
CA ASP A 266 -3.39 4.84 40.77
C ASP A 266 -3.48 5.30 39.30
N GLN A 267 -4.08 6.47 39.11
CA GLN A 267 -4.24 7.03 37.76
C GLN A 267 -2.90 7.32 37.08
N ALA A 268 -1.85 7.65 37.84
CA ALA A 268 -0.53 7.92 37.29
C ALA A 268 0.12 6.67 36.70
N LYS A 269 -0.07 5.49 37.33
CA LYS A 269 0.32 4.20 36.78
C LYS A 269 -0.37 3.89 35.44
N HIS A 270 -1.63 4.27 35.28
CA HIS A 270 -2.41 4.00 34.06
C HIS A 270 -2.20 5.01 32.95
N LEU A 271 -2.06 6.31 33.26
CA LEU A 271 -1.97 7.40 32.28
C LEU A 271 -0.54 7.94 32.08
N GLY A 272 0.37 7.66 33.02
CA GLY A 272 1.75 8.14 32.99
C GLY A 272 2.46 7.76 31.70
N ASN A 273 2.90 8.78 30.95
CA ASN A 273 3.59 8.63 29.67
C ASN A 273 2.86 7.75 28.64
N LEU A 274 1.52 7.68 28.70
CA LEU A 274 0.73 6.78 27.86
C LEU A 274 1.07 6.87 26.37
N THR A 275 1.02 8.08 25.81
CA THR A 275 1.29 8.31 24.38
C THR A 275 2.73 7.96 23.99
N PHE A 276 3.70 8.25 24.85
CA PHE A 276 5.11 7.90 24.64
C PHE A 276 5.31 6.38 24.68
N ASN A 277 4.70 5.69 25.64
CA ASN A 277 4.80 4.24 25.78
C ASN A 277 4.20 3.51 24.56
N ILE A 278 3.03 3.96 24.09
CA ILE A 278 2.40 3.45 22.86
C ILE A 278 3.32 3.71 21.66
N TRP A 279 3.84 4.94 21.51
CA TRP A 279 4.76 5.28 20.43
C TRP A 279 6.04 4.42 20.46
N ASN A 280 6.60 4.18 21.65
CA ASN A 280 7.82 3.40 21.81
C ASN A 280 7.58 1.92 21.47
N LYS A 281 6.42 1.35 21.82
CA LYS A 281 6.02 0.00 21.38
C LYS A 281 5.73 -0.05 19.87
N MET A 282 5.08 0.97 19.33
CA MET A 282 4.79 1.09 17.90
C MET A 282 6.06 1.09 17.05
N LYS A 283 7.18 1.55 17.61
CA LYS A 283 8.49 1.56 16.94
C LYS A 283 8.90 0.20 16.39
N ASP A 284 8.59 -0.90 17.10
CA ASP A 284 8.97 -2.25 16.66
C ASP A 284 8.09 -2.76 15.51
N MET A 285 6.91 -2.17 15.32
CA MET A 285 6.03 -2.46 14.18
C MET A 285 6.38 -1.66 12.93
N VAL A 286 7.02 -0.50 13.09
CA VAL A 286 7.26 0.44 12.00
C VAL A 286 8.65 0.23 11.41
N SER A 287 8.70 -0.13 10.13
CA SER A 287 9.94 -0.12 9.36
C SER A 287 9.92 1.04 8.36
N TYR A 288 11.00 1.81 8.29
CA TYR A 288 11.14 2.89 7.31
C TYR A 288 12.10 2.47 6.20
N SER A 289 11.56 2.34 5.01
CA SER A 289 12.32 2.13 3.78
C SER A 289 12.35 3.44 2.98
N PRO A 290 13.55 3.93 2.61
CA PRO A 290 13.67 5.19 1.87
C PRO A 290 13.10 5.11 0.44
N LEU A 291 12.89 3.88 -0.05
CA LEU A 291 12.36 3.57 -1.37
C LEU A 291 11.20 2.58 -1.24
N VAL A 292 10.15 2.83 -2.02
CA VAL A 292 8.97 1.95 -2.11
C VAL A 292 8.76 1.55 -3.56
N LEU A 293 8.48 0.26 -3.75
CA LEU A 293 8.25 -0.35 -5.05
C LEU A 293 6.87 0.04 -5.59
N ASP A 294 6.81 0.61 -6.79
CA ASP A 294 5.55 1.02 -7.42
C ASP A 294 4.91 -0.15 -8.23
N PRO A 295 3.76 -0.70 -7.79
CA PRO A 295 3.07 -1.77 -8.51
C PRO A 295 2.57 -1.37 -9.91
N ASN A 296 2.31 -0.08 -10.14
CA ASN A 296 1.83 0.40 -11.43
C ASN A 296 2.92 0.40 -12.48
N THR A 297 4.20 0.43 -12.07
CA THR A 297 5.34 0.32 -12.97
C THR A 297 5.83 -1.12 -13.16
N ALA A 298 5.53 -2.04 -12.23
CA ALA A 298 6.13 -3.37 -12.22
C ALA A 298 5.86 -4.22 -13.47
N ASP A 299 6.80 -5.05 -13.89
CA ASP A 299 6.48 -6.02 -14.94
C ASP A 299 5.46 -7.08 -14.43
N PRO A 300 4.51 -7.57 -15.25
CA PRO A 300 3.53 -8.58 -14.82
C PRO A 300 4.14 -9.87 -14.27
N ASP A 301 5.39 -10.18 -14.61
CA ASP A 301 6.09 -11.38 -14.15
C ASP A 301 6.77 -11.19 -12.78
N LEU A 302 6.67 -9.99 -12.17
CA LEU A 302 7.26 -9.66 -10.87
C LEU A 302 6.22 -9.59 -9.76
N ILE A 303 6.45 -10.33 -8.68
CA ILE A 303 5.61 -10.36 -7.47
C ILE A 303 6.23 -9.43 -6.42
N LEU A 304 5.46 -8.44 -5.96
CA LEU A 304 5.85 -7.50 -4.91
C LEU A 304 5.33 -7.96 -3.53
N SER A 305 6.14 -7.79 -2.48
CA SER A 305 5.72 -8.03 -1.08
C SER A 305 4.62 -7.07 -0.63
N GLU A 306 3.92 -7.42 0.45
CA GLU A 306 2.78 -6.64 0.96
C GLU A 306 3.15 -5.19 1.24
N ASP A 307 4.29 -5.00 1.92
CA ASP A 307 4.91 -3.72 2.32
C ASP A 307 5.61 -2.98 1.18
N LEU A 308 5.58 -3.51 -0.05
CA LEU A 308 6.20 -2.92 -1.24
C LEU A 308 7.71 -2.65 -1.09
N THR A 309 8.42 -3.42 -0.28
CA THR A 309 9.88 -3.31 -0.12
C THR A 309 10.65 -4.41 -0.84
N SER A 310 9.98 -5.48 -1.24
CA SER A 310 10.62 -6.65 -1.84
C SER A 310 9.94 -7.06 -3.15
N MET A 311 10.74 -7.63 -4.06
CA MET A 311 10.27 -8.19 -5.32
C MET A 311 10.94 -9.53 -5.61
N ARG A 312 10.25 -10.42 -6.30
CA ARG A 312 10.82 -11.64 -6.89
C ARG A 312 10.17 -11.93 -8.22
N ARG A 313 10.82 -12.73 -9.05
CA ARG A 313 10.20 -13.27 -10.25
C ARG A 313 9.16 -14.33 -9.87
N GLY A 314 8.07 -14.38 -10.62
CA GLY A 314 7.02 -15.35 -10.40
C GLY A 314 6.20 -15.61 -11.65
N ARG A 315 5.01 -16.20 -11.45
CA ARG A 315 4.06 -16.41 -12.54
C ARG A 315 3.48 -15.07 -12.98
N ARG A 316 3.31 -14.91 -14.29
CA ARG A 316 2.66 -13.74 -14.89
C ARG A 316 1.32 -13.45 -14.22
N GLN A 317 1.21 -12.27 -13.63
CA GLN A 317 -0.01 -11.77 -13.01
C GLN A 317 -0.93 -11.14 -14.06
N LYS A 318 -2.24 -11.24 -13.83
CA LYS A 318 -3.26 -10.57 -14.64
C LYS A 318 -3.40 -9.12 -14.19
N LEU A 319 -2.45 -8.28 -14.57
CA LEU A 319 -2.47 -6.84 -14.29
C LEU A 319 -3.04 -6.08 -15.48
N PRO A 320 -3.87 -5.03 -15.27
CA PRO A 320 -4.32 -4.16 -16.34
C PRO A 320 -3.13 -3.43 -16.95
N ASP A 321 -3.21 -3.19 -18.26
CA ASP A 321 -2.22 -2.36 -18.95
C ASP A 321 -2.45 -0.90 -18.60
N ASN A 322 -1.36 -0.17 -18.34
CA ASN A 322 -1.38 1.26 -18.03
C ASN A 322 -0.19 1.97 -18.68
N PRO A 323 -0.23 3.30 -18.82
CA PRO A 323 0.87 4.08 -19.41
C PRO A 323 2.22 3.87 -18.68
N GLU A 324 2.21 3.76 -17.35
CA GLU A 324 3.41 3.67 -16.52
C GLU A 324 4.19 2.36 -16.75
N ARG A 325 3.47 1.26 -16.98
CA ARG A 325 3.99 -0.08 -17.26
C ARG A 325 4.39 -0.22 -18.73
N SER A 326 3.58 0.32 -19.64
CA SER A 326 3.82 0.22 -21.09
C SER A 326 4.96 1.10 -21.55
N ALA A 327 5.20 2.25 -20.89
CA ALA A 327 6.35 3.11 -21.14
C ALA A 327 7.64 2.29 -21.11
N GLN A 328 7.84 1.41 -20.12
CA GLN A 328 9.02 0.55 -19.99
C GLN A 328 9.25 -0.42 -21.15
N ARG A 329 8.20 -0.83 -21.88
CA ARG A 329 8.32 -1.77 -23.00
C ARG A 329 8.81 -1.10 -24.29
N LYS A 330 8.77 0.24 -24.37
CA LYS A 330 9.28 0.97 -25.54
C LYS A 330 10.81 0.97 -25.50
N ARG A 331 11.43 0.36 -26.52
CA ARG A 331 12.89 0.13 -26.63
C ARG A 331 13.75 1.41 -26.68
N ASP A 332 13.15 2.60 -26.74
CA ASP A 332 13.85 3.90 -26.81
C ASP A 332 14.37 4.46 -25.46
N ILE A 333 14.12 3.77 -24.34
CA ILE A 333 14.40 4.31 -22.99
C ILE A 333 15.89 4.23 -22.58
N TRP A 334 16.79 3.79 -23.46
CA TRP A 334 18.14 3.42 -23.05
C TRP A 334 19.07 4.63 -22.90
N SER A 335 18.69 5.83 -23.33
CA SER A 335 19.42 7.07 -23.08
C SER A 335 19.03 7.65 -21.71
N GLY A 336 19.98 7.79 -20.78
CA GLY A 336 19.77 8.47 -19.48
C GLY A 336 19.64 7.57 -18.25
N TRP A 337 20.24 6.38 -18.27
CA TRP A 337 20.24 5.46 -17.12
C TRP A 337 21.65 5.20 -16.62
N TRP A 338 21.86 5.30 -15.32
CA TRP A 338 23.13 4.96 -14.65
C TRP A 338 22.89 3.81 -13.70
N GLY A 339 23.67 2.75 -13.81
CA GLY A 339 23.44 1.60 -12.96
C GLY A 339 24.54 0.57 -12.96
N MET A 340 24.48 -0.26 -11.94
CA MET A 340 25.25 -1.49 -11.83
C MET A 340 24.41 -2.67 -12.31
N ILE A 341 25.02 -3.52 -13.13
CA ILE A 341 24.45 -4.76 -13.67
C ILE A 341 25.25 -5.91 -13.09
N PHE A 342 24.56 -6.98 -12.69
CA PHE A 342 25.19 -8.25 -12.35
C PHE A 342 24.63 -9.33 -13.28
N CYS A 343 25.46 -9.88 -14.15
CA CYS A 343 25.07 -10.91 -15.12
C CYS A 343 26.23 -11.94 -15.19
N LYS A 344 25.93 -13.23 -15.09
CA LYS A 344 26.91 -14.35 -15.17
C LYS A 344 28.10 -14.17 -14.20
N ASP A 345 27.80 -13.92 -12.93
CA ASP A 345 28.78 -13.71 -11.84
C ASP A 345 29.78 -12.55 -12.06
N LYS A 346 29.46 -11.61 -12.95
CA LYS A 346 30.25 -10.42 -13.20
C LYS A 346 29.45 -9.16 -12.91
N TYR A 347 30.12 -8.20 -12.28
CA TYR A 347 29.59 -6.86 -12.05
C TYR A 347 30.04 -5.93 -13.18
N GLY A 348 29.12 -5.09 -13.66
CA GLY A 348 29.42 -4.06 -14.65
C GLY A 348 28.70 -2.76 -14.34
N ALA A 349 29.30 -1.64 -14.71
CA ALA A 349 28.69 -0.31 -14.68
C ALA A 349 28.20 0.06 -16.09
N LYS A 350 27.01 0.65 -16.20
CA LYS A 350 26.44 1.11 -17.47
C LYS A 350 25.89 2.53 -17.34
N SER A 351 26.32 3.40 -18.25
CA SER A 351 25.78 4.75 -18.45
C SER A 351 25.72 5.08 -19.95
N PRO A 352 24.62 4.80 -20.65
CA PRO A 352 24.54 4.98 -22.10
C PRO A 352 24.80 6.44 -22.51
N PRO A 353 25.47 6.67 -23.66
CA PRO A 353 25.82 5.68 -24.69
C PRO A 353 27.09 4.85 -24.41
N ALA A 354 27.76 5.03 -23.26
CA ALA A 354 28.96 4.28 -22.94
C ALA A 354 28.70 2.77 -22.86
N ALA A 355 29.68 1.98 -23.32
CA ALA A 355 29.69 0.54 -23.18
C ALA A 355 29.71 0.13 -21.69
N VAL A 356 29.28 -1.11 -21.42
CA VAL A 356 29.37 -1.66 -20.07
C VAL A 356 30.83 -1.74 -19.65
N THR A 357 31.15 -1.16 -18.50
CA THR A 357 32.49 -1.21 -17.89
C THR A 357 32.52 -2.32 -16.86
N ASP A 358 33.42 -3.30 -17.02
CA ASP A 358 33.58 -4.37 -16.04
C ASP A 358 34.10 -3.80 -14.71
N LEU A 359 33.47 -4.22 -13.60
CA LEU A 359 33.84 -3.82 -12.25
C LEU A 359 34.59 -4.96 -11.57
N SER A 360 35.81 -4.66 -11.12
CA SER A 360 36.61 -5.63 -10.34
C SER A 360 36.13 -5.62 -8.89
N VAL A 361 35.30 -6.61 -8.56
CA VAL A 361 34.77 -6.81 -7.20
C VAL A 361 35.37 -8.09 -6.64
N GLN A 362 36.11 -7.98 -5.53
CA GLN A 362 36.90 -9.09 -4.97
C GLN A 362 36.05 -10.23 -4.41
N LYS A 363 34.83 -9.93 -3.95
CA LYS A 363 33.89 -10.89 -3.34
C LYS A 363 32.48 -10.63 -3.85
N LYS A 364 31.64 -11.67 -3.86
CA LYS A 364 30.23 -11.52 -4.20
C LYS A 364 29.54 -10.61 -3.16
N VAL A 365 28.98 -9.50 -3.63
CA VAL A 365 28.29 -8.51 -2.79
C VAL A 365 26.88 -9.01 -2.49
N GLN A 366 26.53 -9.06 -1.20
CA GLN A 366 25.19 -9.43 -0.75
C GLN A 366 24.27 -8.21 -0.64
N ARG A 367 24.82 -7.07 -0.21
CA ARG A 367 24.07 -5.83 0.01
C ARG A 367 24.75 -4.64 -0.66
N ILE A 368 24.04 -4.02 -1.60
CA ILE A 368 24.52 -2.83 -2.31
C ILE A 368 23.91 -1.59 -1.67
N ARG A 369 24.75 -0.63 -1.28
CA ARG A 369 24.34 0.72 -0.90
C ARG A 369 24.46 1.63 -2.10
N VAL A 370 23.37 2.30 -2.44
CA VAL A 370 23.29 3.31 -3.49
C VAL A 370 23.11 4.68 -2.86
N ASN A 371 23.96 5.64 -3.23
CA ASN A 371 23.90 6.99 -2.70
C ASN A 371 23.92 8.01 -3.85
N LEU A 372 22.90 8.88 -3.86
CA LEU A 372 22.75 9.96 -4.83
C LEU A 372 22.98 11.30 -4.14
N ASP A 373 24.07 11.95 -4.49
CA ASP A 373 24.36 13.34 -4.16
C ASP A 373 24.00 14.21 -5.37
N TRP A 374 22.76 14.68 -5.37
CA TRP A 374 22.23 15.49 -6.46
C TRP A 374 23.04 16.77 -6.68
N ASN A 375 23.33 17.49 -5.59
CA ASN A 375 23.99 18.80 -5.63
C ASN A 375 25.40 18.71 -6.20
N ARG A 376 26.10 17.60 -5.91
CA ARG A 376 27.45 17.36 -6.43
C ARG A 376 27.46 16.51 -7.71
N GLY A 377 26.29 16.12 -8.22
CA GLY A 377 26.17 15.32 -9.43
C GLY A 377 26.79 13.93 -9.29
N LYS A 378 26.76 13.30 -8.11
CA LYS A 378 27.40 12.00 -7.87
C LYS A 378 26.38 10.91 -7.57
N LEU A 379 26.46 9.81 -8.30
CA LEU A 379 25.78 8.56 -7.99
C LEU A 379 26.82 7.48 -7.67
N SER A 380 26.91 7.09 -6.41
CA SER A 380 27.90 6.12 -5.92
C SER A 380 27.25 4.81 -5.46
N PHE A 381 27.95 3.71 -5.74
CA PHE A 381 27.64 2.36 -5.32
C PHE A 381 28.77 1.83 -4.44
N SER A 382 28.38 1.13 -3.37
CA SER A 382 29.31 0.53 -2.41
C SER A 382 28.75 -0.77 -1.86
N ASP A 383 29.64 -1.66 -1.43
CA ASP A 383 29.26 -2.81 -0.63
C ASP A 383 28.87 -2.32 0.76
N ALA A 384 27.64 -2.59 1.18
CA ALA A 384 27.09 -2.12 2.45
C ALA A 384 27.67 -2.88 3.66
N ASP A 385 28.24 -4.06 3.45
CA ASP A 385 28.75 -4.94 4.52
C ASP A 385 30.20 -4.64 4.84
N THR A 386 31.02 -4.43 3.81
CA THR A 386 32.43 -4.06 3.96
C THR A 386 32.67 -2.55 3.91
N ASN A 387 31.64 -1.77 3.57
CA ASN A 387 31.73 -0.33 3.31
C ASN A 387 32.77 0.01 2.22
N THR A 388 33.04 -0.93 1.30
CA THR A 388 34.00 -0.73 0.22
C THR A 388 33.34 -0.03 -0.97
N HIS A 389 34.04 0.93 -1.55
CA HIS A 389 33.57 1.61 -2.73
C HIS A 389 33.62 0.69 -3.95
N ILE A 390 32.55 0.69 -4.76
CA ILE A 390 32.49 -0.10 -5.99
C ILE A 390 32.62 0.80 -7.22
N HIS A 391 31.73 1.79 -7.37
CA HIS A 391 31.72 2.66 -8.54
C HIS A 391 31.02 4.00 -8.28
N THR A 392 31.43 5.06 -8.98
CA THR A 392 30.75 6.36 -8.96
C THR A 392 30.54 6.88 -10.38
N PHE A 393 29.30 7.23 -10.71
CA PHE A 393 28.99 8.05 -11.87
C PHE A 393 29.00 9.52 -11.47
N THR A 394 29.61 10.35 -12.31
CA THR A 394 29.54 11.81 -12.19
C THR A 394 28.71 12.34 -13.36
N HIS A 395 27.65 13.07 -13.07
CA HIS A 395 26.74 13.61 -14.07
C HIS A 395 26.04 14.88 -13.57
N THR A 396 25.72 15.78 -14.48
CA THR A 396 24.93 16.98 -14.18
C THR A 396 23.45 16.64 -14.31
N PHE A 397 22.82 16.24 -13.21
CA PHE A 397 21.39 15.91 -13.20
C PHE A 397 20.54 17.17 -13.35
N THR A 398 19.78 17.27 -14.45
CA THR A 398 18.87 18.38 -14.73
C THR A 398 17.40 18.04 -14.48
N GLU A 399 17.08 16.74 -14.49
CA GLU A 399 15.73 16.20 -14.43
C GLU A 399 15.60 15.21 -13.29
N ARG A 400 14.39 15.06 -12.72
CA ARG A 400 14.14 14.21 -11.55
C ARG A 400 14.64 12.79 -11.77
N VAL A 401 15.22 12.25 -10.71
CA VAL A 401 15.88 10.95 -10.74
C VAL A 401 15.05 9.91 -9.98
N PHE A 402 14.74 8.79 -10.64
CA PHE A 402 14.01 7.66 -10.07
C PHE A 402 14.89 6.44 -9.91
N ALA A 403 14.69 5.70 -8.83
CA ALA A 403 15.32 4.38 -8.68
C ALA A 403 14.68 3.41 -9.67
N PHE A 404 15.49 2.59 -10.31
CA PHE A 404 15.09 1.52 -11.18
C PHE A 404 15.68 0.21 -10.70
N ILE A 405 14.84 -0.80 -10.52
CA ILE A 405 15.28 -2.12 -10.07
C ILE A 405 14.80 -3.15 -11.08
N CYS A 406 15.71 -3.99 -11.56
CA CYS A 406 15.30 -5.17 -12.33
C CYS A 406 15.87 -6.44 -11.71
N ASN A 407 15.00 -7.44 -11.65
CA ASN A 407 15.33 -8.77 -11.23
C ASN A 407 14.91 -9.75 -12.31
N VAL A 408 15.86 -10.58 -12.73
CA VAL A 408 15.63 -11.64 -13.71
C VAL A 408 15.78 -13.05 -13.10
N ASP A 409 16.28 -13.11 -11.86
CA ASP A 409 16.38 -14.32 -11.06
C ASP A 409 15.12 -14.59 -10.24
N ASP A 410 14.98 -15.85 -9.84
CA ASP A 410 13.90 -16.32 -8.97
C ASP A 410 14.11 -15.87 -7.51
N ASP A 411 15.35 -15.54 -7.13
CA ASP A 411 15.69 -15.03 -5.82
C ASP A 411 15.05 -13.67 -5.55
N SER A 412 14.62 -13.43 -4.32
CA SER A 412 14.00 -12.16 -3.94
C SER A 412 15.03 -11.05 -3.74
N LEU A 413 14.71 -9.86 -4.24
CA LEU A 413 15.37 -8.63 -3.84
C LEU A 413 14.55 -7.89 -2.81
N LYS A 414 15.26 -7.33 -1.82
CA LYS A 414 14.66 -6.60 -0.71
C LYS A 414 15.38 -5.28 -0.50
N ILE A 415 14.59 -4.21 -0.45
CA ILE A 415 15.01 -2.90 0.04
C ILE A 415 15.09 -3.01 1.56
N LEU A 416 16.27 -2.73 2.11
CA LEU A 416 16.48 -2.83 3.54
C LEU A 416 16.03 -1.54 4.23
N PRO A 417 15.32 -1.65 5.36
CA PRO A 417 14.94 -0.48 6.14
C PRO A 417 16.20 0.19 6.71
N VAL A 418 16.12 1.50 6.89
CA VAL A 418 17.18 2.28 7.55
C VAL A 418 16.81 2.53 9.01
N LYS A 419 17.80 2.58 9.89
CA LYS A 419 17.58 2.99 11.28
C LYS A 419 17.17 4.46 11.28
N VAL A 420 15.98 4.76 11.79
CA VAL A 420 15.47 6.12 11.97
C VAL A 420 15.50 6.46 13.46
N SER A 421 15.98 7.66 13.77
CA SER A 421 15.85 8.28 15.08
C SER A 421 14.94 9.49 14.95
N VAL A 422 13.93 9.59 15.81
CA VAL A 422 13.09 10.78 15.94
C VAL A 422 13.64 11.59 17.10
N SER A 423 14.02 12.85 16.85
CA SER A 423 14.33 13.82 17.89
C SER A 423 13.15 14.77 18.03
N VAL A 424 12.67 14.96 19.25
CA VAL A 424 11.71 16.01 19.57
C VAL A 424 12.53 17.19 20.08
N ASP A 425 12.51 18.30 19.36
CA ASP A 425 13.08 19.55 19.86
C ASP A 425 12.18 20.03 21.00
N GLN A 426 12.75 20.20 22.18
CA GLN A 426 12.06 20.67 23.39
C GLN A 426 12.12 22.19 23.50
#